data_AF-A0AAW0NHI8-F1
#
_entry.id   AF-A0AAW0NHI8-F1
#
_cell.length_a   1.000
_cell.length_b   1.000
_cell.length_c   1.000
_cell.angle_alpha   90.00
_cell.angle_beta   90.00
_cell.angle_gamma   90.00
#
_symmetry.space_group_name_H-M   'P 1'
#
loop_
_entity.id
_entity.type
_entity.pdbx_description
1 polymer ?
#
loop_
_entity_poly.entity_id
_entity_poly.type
_entity_poly.pdbx_seq_one_letter_code
_entity_poly.pdbx_strand_id
1 'polypeptide(L)'
;MQCLSPALRSFFRPAASVFLALFLVGWMEYTAAKSMHRPLSQPLRNPETYKAVNKVAKHAEKLIVDDTSSRLIPKVNTNEDHLKICCLHANILDFYLLNILPRHNNKHPHMHRVRTDLHRVSEDLRTHGCNVTHYHDHQHAVQFRKKLSEMEEETGINKAVGEINILFSYLQDFCVQPRNQTATQ
;
A
#
# COMPACT_ATOMS: atom_id res chain seq x y z
N MET A 1 -56.01 53.03 63.27
CA MET A 1 -54.93 52.44 64.09
C MET A 1 -54.62 51.07 63.50
N GLN A 2 -53.36 50.63 63.46
CA GLN A 2 -52.88 49.39 62.81
C GLN A 2 -52.93 49.39 61.26
N CYS A 3 -52.09 48.63 60.54
CA CYS A 3 -50.62 48.75 60.47
C CYS A 3 -50.10 48.11 59.15
N LEU A 4 -49.02 48.69 58.62
CA LEU A 4 -48.08 48.27 57.55
C LEU A 4 -48.44 47.20 56.48
N SER A 5 -48.20 47.60 55.22
CA SER A 5 -47.97 46.80 53.99
C SER A 5 -46.62 46.00 54.06
N PRO A 6 -46.05 45.37 53.00
CA PRO A 6 -46.30 45.40 51.54
C PRO A 6 -46.38 43.96 50.93
N ALA A 7 -46.12 43.62 49.65
CA ALA A 7 -45.71 44.31 48.41
C ALA A 7 -46.17 43.53 47.16
N LEU A 8 -46.31 44.19 45.99
CA LEU A 8 -46.21 43.54 44.66
C LEU A 8 -45.90 44.56 43.55
N ARG A 9 -44.60 44.81 43.31
CA ARG A 9 -44.13 45.52 42.11
C ARG A 9 -43.81 44.49 41.03
N SER A 10 -44.70 44.34 40.06
CA SER A 10 -44.40 43.63 38.82
C SER A 10 -43.63 44.55 37.88
N PHE A 11 -42.39 44.19 37.53
CA PHE A 11 -41.65 44.79 36.43
C PHE A 11 -41.33 43.69 35.41
N PHE A 12 -41.83 43.87 34.19
CA PHE A 12 -41.64 42.95 33.08
C PHE A 12 -40.30 43.20 32.38
N ARG A 13 -39.63 42.10 31.97
CA ARG A 13 -38.67 41.96 30.84
C ARG A 13 -37.26 42.56 31.03
N PRO A 14 -36.27 42.07 30.24
CA PRO A 14 -36.04 40.67 29.86
C PRO A 14 -34.55 40.29 29.97
N ALA A 15 -34.18 39.39 30.89
CA ALA A 15 -32.81 38.91 31.06
C ALA A 15 -32.69 37.40 30.78
N ALA A 16 -32.82 37.01 29.51
CA ALA A 16 -32.71 35.61 29.06
C ALA A 16 -32.11 35.52 27.65
N SER A 17 -31.01 36.23 27.40
CA SER A 17 -30.29 36.27 26.11
C SER A 17 -28.76 36.24 26.28
N VAL A 18 -28.30 35.42 27.24
CA VAL A 18 -26.91 34.99 27.46
C VAL A 18 -27.02 33.58 28.07
N PHE A 19 -26.38 32.50 27.61
CA PHE A 19 -25.28 32.33 26.66
C PHE A 19 -25.58 31.13 25.72
N LEU A 20 -25.89 31.36 24.43
CA LEU A 20 -25.95 30.29 23.42
C LEU A 20 -24.96 30.57 22.25
N ALA A 21 -23.75 31.01 22.60
CA ALA A 21 -22.75 31.49 21.64
C ALA A 21 -21.31 30.98 21.92
N LEU A 22 -21.15 29.92 22.72
CA LEU A 22 -19.84 29.36 23.08
C LEU A 22 -19.66 27.85 22.81
N PHE A 23 -20.62 27.22 22.10
CA PHE A 23 -20.52 25.82 21.65
C PHE A 23 -20.17 25.67 20.16
N LEU A 24 -19.52 26.69 19.58
CA LEU A 24 -18.95 26.69 18.22
C LEU A 24 -17.45 27.04 18.22
N VAL A 25 -16.71 26.61 19.25
CA VAL A 25 -15.24 26.56 19.18
C VAL A 25 -14.88 25.45 18.18
N GLY A 26 -14.27 25.85 17.07
CA GLY A 26 -14.25 25.07 15.83
C GLY A 26 -13.54 23.72 15.92
N TRP A 27 -14.23 22.66 15.48
CA TRP A 27 -13.60 21.40 15.06
C TRP A 27 -13.08 21.56 13.62
N MET A 28 -12.08 22.41 13.45
CA MET A 28 -11.32 22.63 12.21
C MET A 28 -9.94 23.16 12.61
N GLU A 29 -8.81 22.63 12.14
CA GLU A 29 -8.60 21.61 11.12
C GLU A 29 -7.56 20.59 11.61
N TYR A 30 -7.92 19.30 11.65
CA TYR A 30 -6.90 18.28 11.44
C TYR A 30 -6.58 18.25 9.94
N THR A 31 -5.81 19.23 9.47
CA THR A 31 -4.97 19.03 8.29
C THR A 31 -3.93 17.98 8.67
N ALA A 32 -4.35 16.72 8.65
CA ALA A 32 -3.46 15.60 8.51
C ALA A 32 -2.79 15.76 7.14
N ALA A 33 -1.70 16.54 7.12
CA ALA A 33 -0.67 16.49 6.11
C ALA A 33 0.00 15.12 6.20
N LYS A 34 -0.79 14.06 5.96
CA LYS A 34 -0.35 12.71 5.76
C LYS A 34 0.50 12.80 4.51
N SER A 35 1.81 12.93 4.71
CA SER A 35 2.84 12.95 3.67
C SER A 35 2.58 11.76 2.75
N MET A 36 1.83 12.01 1.67
CA MET A 36 1.50 10.97 0.70
C MET A 36 2.73 10.82 -0.15
N HIS A 37 3.63 9.92 0.29
CA HIS A 37 4.80 9.52 -0.48
C HIS A 37 4.33 9.21 -1.90
N ARG A 38 4.77 10.02 -2.86
CA ARG A 38 4.26 9.96 -4.23
C ARG A 38 4.80 8.68 -4.85
N PRO A 39 3.97 7.70 -5.26
CA PRO A 39 4.48 6.47 -5.84
C PRO A 39 5.18 6.78 -7.16
N LEU A 40 6.24 6.02 -7.45
CA LEU A 40 7.00 6.12 -8.71
C LEU A 40 6.17 5.62 -9.90
N SER A 41 5.09 4.86 -9.66
CA SER A 41 4.19 4.36 -10.70
C SER A 41 2.71 4.48 -10.31
N GLN A 42 1.83 4.76 -11.29
CA GLN A 42 0.40 5.00 -11.06
C GLN A 42 -0.38 3.79 -10.53
N PRO A 43 -0.21 2.55 -11.06
CA PRO A 43 -0.90 1.37 -10.54
C PRO A 43 -0.62 1.06 -9.06
N LEU A 44 0.53 1.47 -8.50
CA LEU A 44 0.87 1.24 -7.08
C LEU A 44 -0.09 1.95 -6.11
N ARG A 45 -0.78 3.02 -6.54
CA ARG A 45 -1.84 3.68 -5.74
C ARG A 45 -3.26 3.35 -6.20
N ASN A 46 -3.44 2.46 -7.18
CA ASN A 46 -4.75 2.14 -7.72
C ASN A 46 -5.44 1.06 -6.86
N PRO A 47 -6.55 1.36 -6.16
CA PRO A 47 -7.19 0.41 -5.26
C PRO A 47 -7.75 -0.81 -6.01
N GLU A 48 -8.17 -0.65 -7.26
CA GLU A 48 -8.64 -1.77 -8.07
C GLU A 48 -7.49 -2.65 -8.59
N THR A 49 -6.28 -2.10 -8.75
CA THR A 49 -5.05 -2.90 -8.99
C THR A 49 -4.71 -3.73 -7.77
N TYR A 50 -4.66 -3.12 -6.58
CA TYR A 50 -4.45 -3.84 -5.31
C TYR A 50 -5.48 -4.97 -5.10
N LYS A 51 -6.75 -4.71 -5.40
CA LYS A 51 -7.85 -5.68 -5.32
C LYS A 51 -7.71 -6.80 -6.38
N ALA A 52 -7.27 -6.49 -7.59
CA ALA A 52 -7.02 -7.48 -8.64
C ALA A 52 -5.86 -8.42 -8.26
N VAL A 53 -4.74 -7.85 -7.80
CA VAL A 53 -3.56 -8.56 -7.27
C VAL A 53 -3.98 -9.50 -6.13
N ASN A 54 -4.71 -9.00 -5.13
CA ASN A 54 -5.17 -9.82 -3.99
C ASN A 54 -6.15 -10.94 -4.38
N LYS A 55 -7.01 -10.73 -5.39
CA LYS A 55 -7.90 -11.80 -5.89
C LYS A 55 -7.11 -12.88 -6.62
N VAL A 56 -6.13 -12.50 -7.45
CA VAL A 56 -5.21 -13.44 -8.14
C VAL A 56 -4.41 -14.25 -7.12
N ALA A 57 -3.81 -13.59 -6.13
CA ALA A 57 -3.08 -14.22 -5.02
C ALA A 57 -3.93 -15.30 -4.33
N LYS A 58 -5.08 -14.89 -3.77
CA LYS A 58 -6.01 -15.76 -3.04
C LYS A 58 -6.65 -16.86 -3.88
N HIS A 59 -6.63 -16.75 -5.20
CA HIS A 59 -7.04 -17.83 -6.10
C HIS A 59 -5.92 -18.86 -6.24
N ALA A 60 -4.69 -18.42 -6.48
CA ALA A 60 -3.54 -19.31 -6.63
C ALA A 60 -3.15 -20.01 -5.33
N GLU A 61 -3.26 -19.35 -4.18
CA GLU A 61 -3.09 -19.95 -2.84
C GLU A 61 -3.98 -21.20 -2.65
N LYS A 62 -5.20 -21.21 -3.21
CA LYS A 62 -6.14 -22.34 -3.12
C LYS A 62 -5.83 -23.52 -4.04
N LEU A 63 -4.89 -23.34 -4.98
CA LEU A 63 -4.42 -24.41 -5.88
C LEU A 63 -3.26 -25.20 -5.27
N ILE A 64 -2.71 -24.75 -4.14
CA ILE A 64 -1.61 -25.38 -3.42
C ILE A 64 -2.22 -26.39 -2.43
N VAL A 65 -1.92 -27.68 -2.62
CA VAL A 65 -2.48 -28.77 -1.81
C VAL A 65 -1.65 -29.01 -0.53
N ASP A 66 -0.32 -28.88 -0.64
CA ASP A 66 0.62 -29.13 0.46
C ASP A 66 1.13 -27.83 1.10
N ASP A 67 1.46 -27.88 2.39
CA ASP A 67 2.01 -26.72 3.12
C ASP A 67 3.44 -26.38 2.67
N THR A 68 3.54 -25.56 1.64
CA THR A 68 4.77 -24.88 1.24
C THR A 68 5.08 -23.70 2.18
N SER A 69 5.20 -23.95 3.49
CA SER A 69 5.37 -22.91 4.54
C SER A 69 6.56 -21.95 4.33
N SER A 70 7.54 -22.33 3.51
CA SER A 70 8.67 -21.48 3.14
C SER A 70 8.27 -20.34 2.19
N ARG A 71 8.29 -19.09 2.68
CA ARG A 71 8.00 -17.90 1.86
C ARG A 71 9.03 -17.74 0.72
N LEU A 72 8.55 -17.60 -0.53
CA LEU A 72 9.38 -17.32 -1.71
C LEU A 72 9.95 -15.90 -1.67
N ILE A 73 9.09 -14.88 -1.55
CA ILE A 73 9.50 -13.48 -1.61
C ILE A 73 10.43 -13.19 -0.41
N PRO A 74 11.70 -12.80 -0.66
CA PRO A 74 12.68 -12.60 0.41
C PRO A 74 12.22 -11.53 1.40
N LYS A 75 12.64 -11.66 2.66
CA LYS A 75 12.55 -10.56 3.62
C LYS A 75 13.76 -9.66 3.43
N VAL A 76 13.58 -8.35 3.55
CA VAL A 76 14.64 -7.35 3.48
C VAL A 76 14.74 -6.60 4.80
N ASN A 77 15.91 -6.01 5.08
CA ASN A 77 16.04 -5.03 6.15
C ASN A 77 15.36 -3.72 5.72
N THR A 78 14.24 -3.38 6.34
CA THR A 78 13.44 -2.19 6.00
C THR A 78 14.09 -0.86 6.40
N ASN A 79 15.23 -0.91 7.10
CA ASN A 79 16.04 0.27 7.43
C ASN A 79 17.13 0.56 6.38
N GLU A 80 17.23 -0.25 5.32
CA GLU A 80 18.06 0.08 4.16
C GLU A 80 17.43 1.17 3.27
N ASP A 81 18.20 1.67 2.32
CA ASP A 81 17.76 2.63 1.31
C ASP A 81 16.47 2.15 0.60
N HIS A 82 15.43 2.99 0.62
CA HIS A 82 14.13 2.68 0.03
C HIS A 82 14.20 2.45 -1.49
N LEU A 83 15.03 3.19 -2.21
CA LEU A 83 15.21 3.01 -3.66
C LEU A 83 15.94 1.68 -3.92
N LYS A 84 16.93 1.31 -3.11
CA LYS A 84 17.57 -0.01 -3.19
C LYS A 84 16.55 -1.14 -2.96
N ILE A 85 15.69 -1.04 -1.94
CA ILE A 85 14.63 -2.02 -1.68
C ILE A 85 13.61 -2.06 -2.83
N CYS A 86 13.25 -0.90 -3.39
CA CYS A 86 12.36 -0.81 -4.55
C CYS A 86 12.96 -1.52 -5.77
N CYS A 87 14.18 -1.18 -6.16
CA CYS A 87 14.81 -1.72 -7.38
C CYS A 87 15.13 -3.22 -7.26
N LEU A 88 15.38 -3.72 -6.05
CA LEU A 88 15.43 -5.14 -5.77
C LEU A 88 14.11 -5.85 -6.11
N HIS A 89 12.99 -5.32 -5.62
CA HIS A 89 11.67 -5.91 -5.89
C HIS A 89 11.22 -5.68 -7.33
N ALA A 90 11.72 -4.63 -8.01
CA ALA A 90 11.56 -4.46 -9.46
C ALA A 90 12.23 -5.59 -10.26
N ASN A 91 13.36 -6.13 -9.80
CA ASN A 91 13.98 -7.31 -10.43
C ASN A 91 13.15 -8.59 -10.24
N ILE A 92 12.58 -8.80 -9.06
CA ILE A 92 11.66 -9.91 -8.83
C ILE A 92 10.39 -9.72 -9.70
N LEU A 93 9.88 -8.49 -9.83
CA LEU A 93 8.74 -8.16 -10.68
C LEU A 93 8.97 -8.48 -12.16
N ASP A 94 10.14 -8.15 -12.69
CA ASP A 94 10.52 -8.46 -14.07
C ASP A 94 10.56 -9.99 -14.30
N PHE A 95 11.15 -10.74 -13.37
CA PHE A 95 11.10 -12.21 -13.41
C PHE A 95 9.66 -12.74 -13.40
N TYR A 96 8.77 -12.15 -12.59
CA TYR A 96 7.34 -12.49 -12.56
C TYR A 96 6.66 -12.26 -13.91
N LEU A 97 6.87 -11.10 -14.53
CA LEU A 97 6.26 -10.70 -15.79
C LEU A 97 6.67 -11.61 -16.96
N LEU A 98 7.93 -12.05 -16.96
CA LEU A 98 8.53 -12.89 -18.00
C LEU A 98 8.26 -14.38 -17.81
N ASN A 99 8.34 -14.91 -16.58
CA ASN A 99 8.40 -16.37 -16.35
C ASN A 99 7.17 -16.94 -15.64
N ILE A 100 6.51 -16.17 -14.76
CA ILE A 100 5.46 -16.68 -13.86
C ILE A 100 4.07 -16.34 -14.37
N LEU A 101 3.76 -15.05 -14.53
CA LEU A 101 2.42 -14.60 -14.88
C LEU A 101 1.91 -15.11 -16.24
N PRO A 102 2.75 -15.29 -17.30
CA PRO A 102 2.29 -15.89 -18.55
C PRO A 102 1.68 -17.28 -18.39
N ARG A 103 2.18 -18.08 -17.43
CA ARG A 103 1.69 -19.45 -17.14
C ARG A 103 0.28 -19.45 -16.50
N HIS A 104 -0.18 -18.30 -16.01
CA HIS A 104 -1.51 -18.14 -15.39
C HIS A 104 -2.47 -17.26 -16.19
N ASN A 105 -2.12 -16.84 -17.41
CA ASN A 105 -2.90 -15.88 -18.23
C ASN A 105 -4.41 -16.12 -18.22
N ASN A 106 -4.82 -17.38 -18.39
CA ASN A 106 -6.23 -17.78 -18.54
C ASN A 106 -6.81 -18.44 -17.26
N LYS A 107 -6.02 -18.57 -16.18
CA LYS A 107 -6.46 -19.24 -14.93
C LYS A 107 -7.34 -18.35 -14.04
N HIS A 108 -7.34 -17.02 -14.21
CA HIS A 108 -8.15 -16.12 -13.37
C HIS A 108 -8.61 -14.84 -14.11
N PRO A 109 -9.89 -14.40 -14.00
CA PRO A 109 -10.43 -13.27 -14.78
C PRO A 109 -9.70 -11.94 -14.61
N HIS A 110 -9.05 -11.70 -13.46
CA HIS A 110 -8.30 -10.46 -13.21
C HIS A 110 -6.83 -10.53 -13.66
N MET A 111 -6.34 -11.67 -14.19
CA MET A 111 -4.91 -11.84 -14.52
C MET A 111 -4.43 -10.90 -15.62
N HIS A 112 -5.22 -10.71 -16.69
CA HIS A 112 -4.86 -9.77 -17.77
C HIS A 112 -4.62 -8.35 -17.25
N ARG A 113 -5.48 -7.89 -16.33
CA ARG A 113 -5.30 -6.60 -15.65
C ARG A 113 -4.03 -6.59 -14.80
N VAL A 114 -3.83 -7.61 -13.96
CA VAL A 114 -2.63 -7.70 -13.10
C VAL A 114 -1.36 -7.63 -13.93
N ARG A 115 -1.25 -8.38 -15.05
CA ARG A 115 -0.10 -8.29 -15.95
C ARG A 115 0.10 -6.90 -16.54
N THR A 116 -0.98 -6.26 -17.00
CA THR A 116 -0.93 -4.92 -17.63
C THR A 116 -0.49 -3.86 -16.62
N ASP A 117 -1.12 -3.84 -15.44
CA ASP A 117 -0.81 -2.93 -14.35
C ASP A 117 0.64 -3.12 -13.86
N LEU A 118 1.08 -4.38 -13.66
CA LEU A 118 2.44 -4.69 -13.21
C LEU A 118 3.52 -4.43 -14.27
N HIS A 119 3.23 -4.63 -15.56
CA HIS A 119 4.13 -4.23 -16.64
C HIS A 119 4.31 -2.71 -16.66
N ARG A 120 3.24 -1.95 -16.43
CA ARG A 120 3.32 -0.49 -16.33
C ARG A 120 4.17 -0.06 -15.11
N VAL A 121 4.10 -0.79 -13.99
CA VAL A 121 5.00 -0.59 -12.84
C VAL A 121 6.45 -0.84 -13.23
N SER A 122 6.78 -1.99 -13.83
CA SER A 122 8.18 -2.30 -14.21
C SER A 122 8.79 -1.20 -15.09
N GLU A 123 8.03 -0.74 -16.10
CA GLU A 123 8.45 0.34 -16.99
C GLU A 123 8.62 1.69 -16.28
N ASP A 124 7.70 2.07 -15.40
CA ASP A 124 7.85 3.29 -14.61
C ASP A 124 9.09 3.22 -13.71
N LEU A 125 9.33 2.11 -13.02
CA LEU A 125 10.50 1.97 -12.14
C LEU A 125 11.82 2.01 -12.92
N ARG A 126 11.85 1.42 -14.12
CA ARG A 126 12.98 1.52 -15.05
C ARG A 126 13.28 2.98 -15.43
N THR A 127 12.26 3.79 -15.70
CA THR A 127 12.45 5.23 -15.98
C THR A 127 12.88 6.05 -14.75
N HIS A 128 12.59 5.59 -13.53
CA HIS A 128 13.02 6.22 -12.28
C HIS A 128 14.39 5.71 -11.77
N GLY A 129 15.20 5.08 -12.64
CA GLY A 129 16.59 4.71 -12.32
C GLY A 129 16.78 3.31 -11.73
N CYS A 130 15.72 2.51 -11.58
CA CYS A 130 15.90 1.09 -11.26
C CYS A 130 16.48 0.34 -12.46
N ASN A 131 17.81 0.23 -12.51
CA ASN A 131 18.48 -0.68 -13.44
C ASN A 131 18.24 -2.13 -12.99
N VAL A 132 17.17 -2.72 -13.52
CA VAL A 132 16.70 -4.05 -13.13
C VAL A 132 17.78 -5.13 -13.33
N THR A 133 18.62 -5.04 -14.37
CA THR A 133 19.67 -6.05 -14.62
C THR A 133 20.79 -6.00 -13.59
N HIS A 134 21.10 -4.82 -13.03
CA HIS A 134 22.10 -4.68 -11.97
C HIS A 134 21.72 -5.45 -10.69
N TYR A 135 20.42 -5.61 -10.43
CA TYR A 135 19.92 -6.37 -9.28
C TYR A 135 19.74 -7.87 -9.56
N HIS A 136 20.08 -8.37 -10.77
CA HIS A 136 19.90 -9.78 -11.13
C HIS A 136 20.65 -10.72 -10.16
N ASP A 137 21.90 -10.42 -9.86
CA ASP A 137 22.77 -11.22 -8.97
C ASP A 137 22.71 -10.78 -7.51
N HIS A 138 21.82 -9.84 -7.15
CA HIS A 138 21.66 -9.44 -5.77
C HIS A 138 21.09 -10.61 -4.94
N GLN A 139 21.67 -10.85 -3.75
CA GLN A 139 21.40 -12.04 -2.92
C GLN A 139 19.91 -12.42 -2.78
N HIS A 140 19.02 -11.46 -2.54
CA HIS A 140 17.58 -11.69 -2.42
C HIS A 140 16.93 -12.16 -3.74
N ALA A 141 17.33 -11.61 -4.89
CA ALA A 141 16.82 -12.03 -6.20
C ALA A 141 17.31 -13.44 -6.56
N VAL A 142 18.59 -13.73 -6.28
CA VAL A 142 19.15 -15.09 -6.40
C VAL A 142 18.44 -16.07 -5.46
N GLN A 143 18.21 -15.69 -4.20
CA GLN A 143 17.50 -16.52 -3.22
C GLN A 143 16.05 -16.81 -3.65
N PHE A 144 15.34 -15.81 -4.18
CA PHE A 144 14.01 -15.99 -4.74
C PHE A 144 14.01 -17.04 -5.88
N ARG A 145 14.88 -16.87 -6.88
CA ARG A 145 15.00 -17.81 -8.00
C ARG A 145 15.39 -19.22 -7.53
N LYS A 146 16.34 -19.32 -6.59
CA LYS A 146 16.78 -20.59 -6.01
C LYS A 146 15.62 -21.33 -5.32
N LYS A 147 14.91 -20.68 -4.39
CA LYS A 147 13.76 -21.29 -3.70
C LYS A 147 12.66 -21.74 -4.66
N LEU A 148 12.42 -20.96 -5.72
CA LEU A 148 11.45 -21.32 -6.75
C LEU A 148 11.89 -22.56 -7.54
N SER A 149 13.18 -22.69 -7.86
CA SER A 149 13.74 -23.86 -8.55
C SER A 149 13.86 -25.12 -7.70
N GLU A 150 13.74 -25.01 -6.37
CA GLU A 150 13.73 -26.12 -5.42
C GLU A 150 12.32 -26.74 -5.24
N MET A 151 11.30 -26.17 -5.89
CA MET A 151 9.91 -26.63 -5.85
C MET A 151 9.52 -27.38 -7.12
N GLU A 152 8.51 -28.26 -7.01
CA GLU A 152 7.82 -28.80 -8.19
C GLU A 152 7.24 -27.64 -9.02
N GLU A 153 7.26 -27.77 -10.36
CA GLU A 153 7.06 -26.65 -11.28
C GLU A 153 5.70 -25.96 -11.14
N GLU A 154 4.59 -26.71 -11.18
CA GLU A 154 3.24 -26.16 -11.09
C GLU A 154 2.96 -25.64 -9.66
N THR A 155 3.43 -26.34 -8.63
CA THR A 155 3.36 -25.91 -7.22
C THR A 155 4.12 -24.61 -6.98
N GLY A 156 5.34 -24.49 -7.48
CA GLY A 156 6.19 -23.31 -7.37
C GLY A 156 5.60 -22.10 -8.09
N ILE A 157 5.00 -22.30 -9.28
CA ILE A 157 4.29 -21.25 -10.02
C ILE A 157 3.01 -20.82 -9.29
N ASN A 158 2.17 -21.76 -8.83
CA ASN A 158 0.98 -21.46 -8.03
C ASN A 158 1.36 -20.67 -6.77
N LYS A 159 2.43 -21.07 -6.07
CA LYS A 159 2.96 -20.37 -4.91
C LYS A 159 3.47 -18.97 -5.22
N ALA A 160 4.23 -18.81 -6.30
CA ALA A 160 4.71 -17.50 -6.71
C ALA A 160 3.53 -16.56 -7.04
N VAL A 161 2.52 -17.03 -7.77
CA VAL A 161 1.30 -16.25 -8.02
C VAL A 161 0.54 -15.99 -6.73
N GLY A 162 0.55 -16.89 -5.75
CA GLY A 162 0.03 -16.66 -4.40
C GLY A 162 0.72 -15.49 -3.69
N GLU A 163 2.05 -15.45 -3.68
CA GLU A 163 2.85 -14.40 -3.01
C GLU A 163 2.98 -13.08 -3.81
N ILE A 164 2.28 -12.93 -4.94
CA ILE A 164 2.32 -11.70 -5.76
C ILE A 164 1.80 -10.46 -4.99
N ASN A 165 0.92 -10.65 -4.02
CA ASN A 165 0.46 -9.60 -3.11
C ASN A 165 1.60 -9.09 -2.19
N ILE A 166 2.46 -9.98 -1.69
CA ILE A 166 3.64 -9.63 -0.88
C ILE A 166 4.62 -8.80 -1.71
N LEU A 167 4.88 -9.24 -2.95
CA LEU A 167 5.70 -8.48 -3.90
C LEU A 167 5.11 -7.09 -4.16
N PHE A 168 3.80 -7.01 -4.41
CA PHE A 168 3.12 -5.75 -4.66
C PHE A 168 3.20 -4.80 -3.45
N SER A 169 3.02 -5.30 -2.22
CA SER A 169 3.17 -4.48 -1.01
C SER A 169 4.57 -3.87 -0.88
N TYR A 170 5.65 -4.62 -1.13
CA TYR A 170 7.00 -4.02 -1.15
C TYR A 170 7.14 -2.90 -2.19
N LEU A 171 6.56 -3.08 -3.37
CA LEU A 171 6.56 -2.03 -4.39
C LEU A 171 5.74 -0.81 -3.94
N GLN A 172 4.59 -1.00 -3.28
CA GLN A 172 3.79 0.11 -2.73
C GLN A 172 4.52 0.89 -1.62
N ASP A 173 5.20 0.18 -0.73
CA ASP A 173 5.83 0.77 0.46
C ASP A 173 7.18 1.46 0.15
N PHE A 174 7.97 0.88 -0.76
CA PHE A 174 9.34 1.31 -1.03
C PHE A 174 9.53 2.04 -2.38
N CYS A 175 8.70 1.78 -3.40
CA CYS A 175 8.80 2.48 -4.69
C CYS A 175 8.03 3.81 -4.69
N VAL A 176 8.47 4.71 -3.81
CA VAL A 176 7.95 6.06 -3.65
C VAL A 176 9.06 7.09 -3.81
N GLN A 177 8.70 8.31 -4.20
CA GLN A 177 9.63 9.42 -4.22
C GLN A 177 10.16 9.69 -2.80
N PRO A 178 11.49 9.87 -2.64
CA PRO A 178 12.05 10.32 -1.37
C PRO A 178 11.37 11.62 -0.93
N ARG A 179 11.15 11.78 0.38
CA ARG A 179 10.80 13.09 0.91
C ARG A 179 11.94 14.05 0.61
N ASN A 180 11.64 15.20 0.01
CA ASN A 180 12.56 16.34 0.04
C ASN A 180 12.82 16.67 1.51
N GLN A 181 14.03 16.38 2.01
CA GLN A 181 14.51 16.87 3.30
C GLN A 181 14.93 18.35 3.13
N THR A 182 13.94 19.19 2.85
CA THR A 182 14.08 20.66 2.84
C THR A 182 13.53 21.21 4.14
N ALA A 183 14.36 22.00 4.84
CA ALA A 183 14.35 22.27 6.29
C ALA A 183 14.78 21.03 7.12
N THR A 184 15.85 21.09 7.92
CA THR A 184 16.46 22.27 8.59
C THR A 184 17.98 22.36 8.41
N GLN A 185 18.47 23.54 8.01
CA GLN A 185 19.71 24.15 8.53
C GLN A 185 19.29 25.35 9.38
#